data_AF-F4RID7-F1
#
_entry.id   AF-F4RID7-F1
#
_cell.length_a   1.000
_cell.length_b   1.000
_cell.length_c   1.000
_cell.angle_alpha   90.00
_cell.angle_beta   90.00
_cell.angle_gamma   90.00
#
_symmetry.space_group_name_H-M   'P 1'
#
loop_
_entity.id
_entity.type
_entity.pdbx_description
1 polymer ?
#
loop_
_entity_poly.entity_id
_entity_poly.type
_entity_poly.pdbx_seq_one_letter_code
_entity_poly.pdbx_strand_id
1 'polypeptide(L)'
;MNLDELASTLRLSFPSLQEKLSSNAFLKGKQVEKTINIAVDILENYHLQSKERIWVLAVLTHLQEYLPKGDLKPIETDMNKGPIRNAALQLHLTKGLNLVGASQELWNSKEGPKLLDIDLSLSEALSKFKIIKWITTQFKTDEASKSSNFMVETHDILLQERCPMQEEILQPLLSRCSQHLEEQDTTPWDKELAYIILHKYGKIYPAVRDFVRFKKSQNECFKKTYDYKELPNLIYQASKDLGPFEIPMKIFLKEKSINMDSIKHVIESIFRTKHQYQRWETAESEQLANQEDSVIRLLQYITTQIDGAKSYLEEQLELIWLRSRAARIDLAPVQINPRWSGSDPDQVKLI
;
A
#
# COMPACT_ATOMS: atom_id res chain seq x y z
N MET A 1 2.11 -12.71 27.15
CA MET A 1 0.73 -12.98 26.70
C MET A 1 0.69 -12.65 25.21
N ASN A 2 0.42 -13.63 24.36
CA ASN A 2 0.41 -13.45 22.90
C ASN A 2 -0.87 -12.70 22.49
N LEU A 3 -0.84 -11.88 21.43
CA LEU A 3 -2.04 -11.25 20.84
C LEU A 3 -3.08 -12.31 20.43
N ASP A 4 -2.65 -13.49 19.98
CA ASP A 4 -3.54 -14.61 19.67
C ASP A 4 -4.24 -15.18 20.91
N GLU A 5 -3.57 -15.12 22.07
CA GLU A 5 -4.11 -15.55 23.37
C GLU A 5 -5.16 -14.55 23.87
N LEU A 6 -4.94 -13.24 23.63
CA LEU A 6 -5.91 -12.19 23.95
C LEU A 6 -7.13 -12.24 23.01
N ALA A 7 -6.90 -12.50 21.72
CA ALA A 7 -7.96 -12.61 20.71
C ALA A 7 -8.83 -13.88 20.90
N SER A 8 -8.24 -15.02 21.25
CA SER A 8 -8.98 -16.25 21.53
C SER A 8 -9.87 -16.14 22.77
N THR A 9 -9.43 -15.39 23.78
CA THR A 9 -10.22 -15.10 24.99
C THR A 9 -11.45 -14.23 24.67
N LEU A 10 -11.36 -13.34 23.68
CA LEU A 10 -12.48 -12.47 23.26
C LEU A 10 -13.48 -13.16 22.32
N ARG A 11 -13.07 -14.23 21.60
CA ARG A 11 -13.95 -15.00 20.69
C ARG A 11 -15.05 -15.78 21.41
N LEU A 12 -14.94 -16.00 22.72
CA LEU A 12 -15.82 -16.91 23.45
C LEU A 12 -17.05 -16.30 24.13
N SER A 13 -17.25 -14.98 24.18
CA SER A 13 -18.48 -14.44 24.80
C SER A 13 -18.65 -12.92 24.65
N PHE A 14 -19.53 -12.47 23.76
CA PHE A 14 -20.12 -11.12 23.81
C PHE A 14 -21.66 -11.03 23.61
N PRO A 15 -22.47 -12.07 23.92
CA PRO A 15 -23.88 -11.83 24.24
C PRO A 15 -24.12 -11.53 25.73
N SER A 16 -23.15 -11.77 26.63
CA SER A 16 -23.41 -11.84 28.09
C SER A 16 -22.54 -10.96 29.00
N LEU A 17 -21.72 -10.03 28.48
CA LEU A 17 -21.06 -9.00 29.31
C LEU A 17 -22.02 -7.89 29.82
N GLN A 18 -23.32 -8.21 29.88
CA GLN A 18 -24.27 -7.57 30.80
C GLN A 18 -24.19 -8.15 32.22
N GLU A 19 -23.35 -9.15 32.48
CA GLU A 19 -22.87 -9.40 33.83
C GLU A 19 -22.18 -8.13 34.33
N LYS A 20 -22.81 -7.48 35.32
CA LYS A 20 -22.35 -6.26 35.96
C LYS A 20 -20.87 -6.41 36.34
N LEU A 21 -19.97 -5.88 35.50
CA LEU A 21 -18.60 -5.62 35.91
C LEU A 21 -18.69 -4.84 37.23
N SER A 22 -18.17 -5.42 38.30
CA SER A 22 -18.18 -4.79 39.61
C SER A 22 -17.57 -3.40 39.48
N SER A 23 -18.21 -2.37 40.05
CA SER A 23 -17.69 -1.00 40.07
C SER A 23 -16.24 -0.94 40.58
N ASN A 24 -15.86 -1.89 41.43
CA ASN A 24 -14.51 -2.05 41.97
C ASN A 24 -13.44 -2.36 40.89
N ALA A 25 -13.82 -2.87 39.72
CA ALA A 25 -12.92 -3.11 38.60
C ALA A 25 -12.43 -1.80 37.95
N PHE A 26 -13.19 -0.71 38.11
CA PHE A 26 -12.92 0.62 37.55
C PHE A 26 -12.26 1.58 38.55
N LEU A 27 -11.81 1.08 39.70
CA LEU A 27 -11.00 1.86 40.65
C LEU A 27 -9.58 2.05 40.12
N LYS A 28 -8.92 3.12 40.56
CA LYS A 28 -7.51 3.39 40.24
C LYS A 28 -6.60 2.24 40.72
N GLY A 29 -5.59 1.90 39.93
CA GLY A 29 -4.62 0.83 40.15
C GLY A 29 -5.11 -0.58 39.80
N LYS A 30 -6.35 -0.73 39.30
CA LYS A 30 -6.96 -2.03 38.99
C LYS A 30 -6.72 -2.46 37.55
N GLN A 31 -7.22 -3.65 37.21
CA GLN A 31 -7.00 -4.28 35.91
C GLN A 31 -7.49 -3.43 34.75
N VAL A 32 -8.64 -2.73 34.86
CA VAL A 32 -9.17 -1.89 33.77
C VAL A 32 -8.22 -0.74 33.43
N GLU A 33 -7.72 0.01 34.42
CA GLU A 33 -6.75 1.08 34.18
C GLU A 33 -5.47 0.53 33.57
N LYS A 34 -4.96 -0.62 34.05
CA LYS A 34 -3.79 -1.27 33.48
C LYS A 34 -4.01 -1.65 32.01
N THR A 35 -5.15 -2.24 31.67
CA THR A 35 -5.49 -2.61 30.29
C THR A 35 -5.61 -1.38 29.40
N ILE A 36 -6.24 -0.30 29.87
CA ILE A 36 -6.30 0.97 29.14
C ILE A 36 -4.90 1.51 28.90
N ASN A 37 -4.05 1.57 29.94
CA ASN A 37 -2.69 2.07 29.81
C ASN A 37 -1.86 1.21 28.85
N ILE A 38 -2.00 -0.11 28.87
CA ILE A 38 -1.35 -1.02 27.92
C ILE A 38 -1.86 -0.77 26.49
N ALA A 39 -3.18 -0.65 26.29
CA ALA A 39 -3.75 -0.39 24.96
C ALA A 39 -3.29 0.97 24.41
N VAL A 40 -3.23 2.00 25.26
CA VAL A 40 -2.68 3.31 24.91
C VAL A 40 -1.20 3.20 24.54
N ASP A 41 -0.39 2.57 25.39
CA ASP A 41 1.04 2.36 25.13
C ASP A 41 1.29 1.65 23.79
N ILE A 42 0.50 0.61 23.51
CA ILE A 42 0.51 -0.12 22.24
C ILE A 42 0.21 0.82 21.06
N LEU A 43 -0.83 1.66 21.15
CA LEU A 43 -1.21 2.60 20.09
C LEU A 43 -0.21 3.76 19.90
N GLU A 44 0.50 4.15 20.96
CA GLU A 44 1.50 5.22 20.92
C GLU A 44 2.84 4.75 20.35
N ASN A 45 3.31 3.57 20.78
CA ASN A 45 4.72 3.18 20.65
C ASN A 45 4.97 2.07 19.61
N TYR A 46 3.95 1.33 19.17
CA TYR A 46 4.13 0.18 18.30
C TYR A 46 3.66 0.41 16.86
N HIS A 47 4.39 -0.17 15.90
CA HIS A 47 4.00 -0.18 14.48
C HIS A 47 3.00 -1.32 14.22
N LEU A 48 1.72 -1.06 14.49
CA LEU A 48 0.64 -2.04 14.32
C LEU A 48 0.16 -2.15 12.86
N GLN A 49 -0.10 -3.38 12.42
CA GLN A 49 -0.89 -3.66 11.23
C GLN A 49 -2.35 -3.21 11.44
N SER A 50 -3.11 -3.08 10.35
CA SER A 50 -4.51 -2.65 10.43
C SER A 50 -5.35 -3.55 11.35
N LYS A 51 -5.22 -4.87 11.24
CA LYS A 51 -5.97 -5.84 12.08
C LYS A 51 -5.72 -5.68 13.58
N GLU A 52 -4.46 -5.48 13.97
CA GLU A 52 -4.04 -5.31 15.36
C GLU A 52 -4.53 -3.97 15.88
N ARG A 53 -4.36 -2.91 15.08
CA ARG A 53 -4.78 -1.56 15.43
C ARG A 53 -6.28 -1.45 15.65
N ILE A 54 -7.09 -2.00 14.74
CA ILE A 54 -8.55 -2.00 14.88
C ILE A 54 -8.98 -2.80 16.12
N TRP A 55 -8.32 -3.92 16.40
CA TRP A 55 -8.59 -4.70 17.60
C TRP A 55 -8.25 -3.92 18.89
N VAL A 56 -7.09 -3.27 18.98
CA VAL A 56 -6.73 -2.45 20.15
C VAL A 56 -7.71 -1.28 20.32
N LEU A 57 -8.11 -0.63 19.22
CA LEU A 57 -9.11 0.43 19.24
C LEU A 57 -10.49 -0.07 19.68
N ALA A 58 -10.90 -1.26 19.26
CA ALA A 58 -12.15 -1.87 19.69
C ALA A 58 -12.16 -2.12 21.21
N VAL A 59 -11.07 -2.71 21.74
CA VAL A 59 -10.89 -2.90 23.19
C VAL A 59 -10.95 -1.57 23.92
N LEU A 60 -10.21 -0.57 23.44
CA LEU A 60 -10.11 0.73 24.10
C LEU A 60 -11.43 1.50 24.08
N THR A 61 -12.16 1.46 22.95
CA THR A 61 -13.48 2.08 22.80
C THR A 61 -14.48 1.43 23.76
N HIS A 62 -14.53 0.10 23.77
CA HIS A 62 -15.42 -0.63 24.65
C HIS A 62 -15.13 -0.34 26.12
N LEU A 63 -13.87 -0.37 26.55
CA LEU A 63 -13.50 -0.04 27.93
C LEU A 63 -13.89 1.40 28.32
N GLN A 64 -13.73 2.36 27.41
CA GLN A 64 -14.08 3.77 27.66
C GLN A 64 -15.58 4.02 27.87
N GLU A 65 -16.45 3.23 27.23
CA GLU A 65 -17.91 3.31 27.45
C GLU A 65 -18.31 2.96 28.90
N TYR A 66 -17.50 2.17 29.61
CA TYR A 66 -17.76 1.81 31.01
C TYR A 66 -17.10 2.74 32.03
N LEU A 67 -16.15 3.59 31.62
CA LEU A 67 -15.43 4.50 32.53
C LEU A 67 -16.30 5.54 33.25
N PRO A 68 -17.43 6.08 32.72
CA PRO A 68 -18.25 6.99 33.51
C PRO A 68 -18.92 6.33 34.74
N LYS A 69 -18.70 5.03 35.00
CA LYS A 69 -19.18 4.30 36.18
C LYS A 69 -18.16 4.20 37.33
N GLY A 70 -16.97 4.79 37.22
CA GLY A 70 -15.91 4.73 38.23
C GLY A 70 -15.07 6.01 38.37
N ASP A 71 -13.89 5.93 38.99
CA ASP A 71 -12.98 7.07 39.25
C ASP A 71 -12.09 7.44 38.05
N LEU A 72 -12.05 6.57 37.04
CA LEU A 72 -11.22 6.72 35.86
C LEU A 72 -11.88 7.68 34.86
N LYS A 73 -11.11 8.66 34.40
CA LYS A 73 -11.57 9.58 33.36
C LYS A 73 -11.38 8.95 31.98
N PRO A 74 -12.36 9.11 31.06
CA PRO A 74 -12.15 8.78 29.66
C PRO A 74 -10.93 9.48 29.09
N ILE A 75 -10.35 8.89 28.04
CA ILE A 75 -9.26 9.56 27.32
C ILE A 75 -9.84 10.82 26.69
N GLU A 76 -9.19 11.95 26.93
CA GLU A 76 -9.61 13.22 26.34
C GLU A 76 -9.42 13.16 24.82
N THR A 77 -10.52 13.10 24.09
CA THR A 77 -10.56 13.13 22.62
C THR A 77 -10.88 14.53 22.09
N ASP A 78 -10.87 15.56 22.95
CA ASP A 78 -11.03 16.95 22.53
C ASP A 78 -9.72 17.42 21.88
N MET A 79 -9.70 17.45 20.54
CA MET A 79 -8.51 17.81 19.77
C MET A 79 -8.11 19.29 19.93
N ASN A 80 -8.96 20.12 20.55
CA ASN A 80 -8.66 21.52 20.83
C ASN A 80 -7.93 21.73 22.17
N LYS A 81 -7.73 20.67 22.96
CA LYS A 81 -7.16 20.77 24.32
C LYS A 81 -5.84 20.04 24.43
N GLY A 82 -4.77 20.82 24.50
CA GLY A 82 -3.42 20.32 24.81
C GLY A 82 -2.78 19.48 23.70
N PRO A 83 -1.68 18.77 24.01
CA PRO A 83 -0.98 17.96 23.02
C PRO A 83 -1.79 16.72 22.62
N ILE A 84 -2.04 16.57 21.32
CA ILE A 84 -2.78 15.43 20.76
C ILE A 84 -1.94 14.14 20.89
N ARG A 85 -2.45 13.20 21.68
CA ARG A 85 -1.92 11.83 21.79
C ARG A 85 -2.38 10.97 20.61
N ASN A 86 -1.56 10.03 20.13
CA ASN A 86 -1.94 9.18 19.00
C ASN A 86 -3.15 8.29 19.32
N ALA A 87 -3.27 7.78 20.54
CA ALA A 87 -4.42 6.98 20.97
C ALA A 87 -5.70 7.82 20.96
N ALA A 88 -5.63 9.04 21.51
CA ALA A 88 -6.76 9.98 21.53
C ALA A 88 -7.20 10.38 20.12
N LEU A 89 -6.25 10.67 19.22
CA LEU A 89 -6.54 11.00 17.82
C LEU A 89 -7.22 9.84 17.09
N GLN A 90 -6.73 8.62 17.26
CA GLN A 90 -7.32 7.45 16.61
C GLN A 90 -8.75 7.18 17.11
N LEU A 91 -9.00 7.34 18.40
CA LEU A 91 -10.35 7.24 18.97
C LEU A 91 -11.27 8.33 18.44
N HIS A 92 -10.78 9.57 18.33
CA HIS A 92 -11.53 10.69 17.74
C HIS A 92 -11.94 10.39 16.30
N LEU A 93 -10.99 9.97 15.46
CA LEU A 93 -11.23 9.69 14.04
C LEU A 93 -12.11 8.44 13.80
N THR A 94 -12.17 7.52 14.76
CA THR A 94 -12.97 6.29 14.67
C THR A 94 -14.27 6.35 15.48
N LYS A 95 -14.62 7.52 16.01
CA LYS A 95 -15.81 7.72 16.83
C LYS A 95 -17.08 7.37 16.05
N GLY A 96 -17.88 6.46 16.59
CA GLY A 96 -19.15 6.02 16.00
C GLY A 96 -19.03 4.94 14.94
N LEU A 97 -17.82 4.41 14.67
CA LEU A 97 -17.60 3.31 13.73
C LEU A 97 -17.68 1.95 14.44
N ASN A 98 -18.06 0.90 13.70
CA ASN A 98 -18.22 -0.46 14.24
C ASN A 98 -16.89 -1.20 14.36
N LEU A 99 -16.05 -0.79 15.31
CA LEU A 99 -14.72 -1.37 15.53
C LEU A 99 -14.77 -2.86 15.93
N VAL A 100 -15.79 -3.28 16.70
CA VAL A 100 -15.94 -4.67 17.15
C VAL A 100 -16.24 -5.59 15.96
N GLY A 101 -17.23 -5.23 15.14
CA GLY A 101 -17.58 -6.01 13.95
C GLY A 101 -16.41 -6.10 12.97
N ALA A 102 -15.77 -4.96 12.66
CA ALA A 102 -14.61 -4.95 11.77
C ALA A 102 -13.43 -5.77 12.33
N SER A 103 -13.19 -5.74 13.64
CA SER A 103 -12.17 -6.57 14.28
C SER A 103 -12.47 -8.06 14.11
N GLN A 104 -13.70 -8.49 14.40
CA GLN A 104 -14.11 -9.89 14.26
C GLN A 104 -13.89 -10.39 12.83
N GLU A 105 -14.29 -9.59 11.84
CA GLU A 105 -14.16 -9.94 10.42
C GLU A 105 -12.70 -10.04 9.98
N LEU A 106 -11.84 -9.09 10.39
CA LEU A 106 -10.40 -9.11 10.09
C LEU A 106 -9.69 -10.35 10.67
N TRP A 107 -10.08 -10.80 11.87
CA TRP A 107 -9.44 -11.93 12.53
C TRP A 107 -9.99 -13.29 12.08
N ASN A 108 -11.20 -13.34 11.52
CA ASN A 108 -11.85 -14.59 11.08
C ASN A 108 -11.38 -15.07 9.71
N SER A 109 -10.71 -14.24 8.92
CA SER A 109 -10.15 -14.64 7.63
C SER A 109 -8.66 -14.98 7.75
N LYS A 110 -8.25 -16.12 7.17
CA LYS A 110 -6.84 -16.55 7.14
C LYS A 110 -5.96 -15.62 6.31
N GLU A 111 -6.49 -15.07 5.22
CA GLU A 111 -5.80 -14.08 4.38
C GLU A 111 -6.14 -12.64 4.81
N GLY A 112 -7.21 -12.45 5.59
CA GLY A 112 -7.73 -11.17 6.05
C GLY A 112 -8.37 -10.38 4.91
N PRO A 113 -9.70 -10.09 4.90
CA PRO A 113 -10.23 -9.11 3.95
C PRO A 113 -9.47 -7.79 4.13
N LYS A 114 -9.32 -7.01 3.05
CA LYS A 114 -8.73 -5.69 3.22
C LYS A 114 -9.72 -4.87 4.04
N LEU A 115 -9.22 -4.02 4.92
CA LEU A 115 -10.08 -3.16 5.75
C LEU A 115 -11.08 -2.35 4.91
N LEU A 116 -10.67 -1.95 3.69
CA LEU A 116 -11.53 -1.25 2.74
C LEU A 116 -12.75 -2.08 2.31
N ASP A 117 -12.61 -3.40 2.22
CA ASP A 117 -13.68 -4.31 1.82
C ASP A 117 -14.71 -4.50 2.96
N ILE A 118 -14.29 -4.22 4.20
CA ILE A 118 -15.12 -4.31 5.40
C ILE A 118 -15.83 -2.99 5.67
N ASP A 119 -15.05 -1.91 5.78
CA ASP A 119 -15.54 -0.61 6.20
C ASP A 119 -14.66 0.50 5.60
N LEU A 120 -15.25 1.22 4.65
CA LEU A 120 -14.61 2.35 3.97
C LEU A 120 -14.24 3.47 4.96
N SER A 121 -15.11 3.77 5.92
CA SER A 121 -14.91 4.83 6.91
C SER A 121 -13.75 4.50 7.84
N LEU A 122 -13.58 3.23 8.23
CA LEU A 122 -12.41 2.80 9.00
C LEU A 122 -11.11 2.89 8.20
N SER A 123 -11.14 2.49 6.92
CA SER A 123 -9.98 2.62 6.03
C SER A 123 -9.55 4.09 5.86
N GLU A 124 -10.52 4.99 5.75
CA GLU A 124 -10.28 6.43 5.71
C GLU A 124 -9.75 6.96 7.05
N ALA A 125 -10.36 6.61 8.18
CA ALA A 125 -9.91 7.05 9.51
C ALA A 125 -8.43 6.68 9.75
N LEU A 126 -8.01 5.47 9.39
CA LEU A 126 -6.61 5.06 9.48
C LEU A 126 -5.68 5.82 8.53
N SER A 127 -6.19 6.24 7.38
CA SER A 127 -5.44 7.04 6.41
C SER A 127 -5.31 8.48 6.88
N LYS A 128 -6.40 9.11 7.33
CA LYS A 128 -6.43 10.42 7.99
C LYS A 128 -5.44 10.46 9.15
N PHE A 129 -5.44 9.47 10.03
CA PHE A 129 -4.48 9.39 11.15
C PHE A 129 -3.02 9.46 10.67
N LYS A 130 -2.67 8.70 9.63
CA LYS A 130 -1.30 8.69 9.09
C LYS A 130 -0.92 10.04 8.47
N ILE A 131 -1.85 10.69 7.79
CA ILE A 131 -1.63 12.01 7.17
C ILE A 131 -1.46 13.08 8.26
N ILE A 132 -2.35 13.13 9.25
CA ILE A 132 -2.24 14.07 10.38
C ILE A 132 -0.92 13.86 11.11
N LYS A 133 -0.55 12.61 11.43
CA LYS A 133 0.74 12.31 12.07
C LYS A 133 1.92 12.81 11.24
N TRP A 134 1.88 12.63 9.92
CA TRP A 134 2.91 13.15 9.02
C TRP A 134 2.99 14.67 9.07
N ILE A 135 1.86 15.38 8.99
CA ILE A 135 1.80 16.85 9.09
C ILE A 135 2.36 17.32 10.43
N THR A 136 1.93 16.72 11.55
CA THR A 136 2.42 17.05 12.89
C THR A 136 3.92 16.81 13.03
N THR A 137 4.47 15.77 12.38
CA THR A 137 5.92 15.56 12.33
C THR A 137 6.60 16.71 11.58
N GLN A 138 6.08 17.14 10.42
CA GLN A 138 6.65 18.25 9.67
C GLN A 138 6.64 19.55 10.48
N PHE A 139 5.53 19.87 11.15
CA PHE A 139 5.44 21.03 12.05
C PHE A 139 6.50 21.00 13.15
N LYS A 140 6.94 19.82 13.61
CA LYS A 140 7.99 19.72 14.64
C LYS A 140 9.39 19.85 14.07
N THR A 141 9.61 19.43 12.82
CA THR A 141 10.94 19.37 12.21
C THR A 141 11.31 20.63 11.44
N ASP A 142 10.32 21.37 10.92
CA ASP A 142 10.53 22.54 10.08
C ASP A 142 9.54 23.66 10.44
N GLU A 143 10.03 24.78 10.97
CA GLU A 143 9.20 25.95 11.30
C GLU A 143 8.53 26.55 10.05
N ALA A 144 9.16 26.45 8.87
CA ALA A 144 8.55 26.93 7.62
C ALA A 144 7.26 26.18 7.29
N SER A 145 7.15 24.91 7.67
CA SER A 145 5.94 24.10 7.44
C SER A 145 4.73 24.61 8.24
N LYS A 146 4.92 25.18 9.44
CA LYS A 146 3.84 25.80 10.22
C LYS A 146 3.30 27.08 9.58
N SER A 147 4.09 27.67 8.69
CA SER A 147 3.75 28.88 7.95
C SER A 147 2.95 28.59 6.68
N SER A 148 2.84 27.31 6.27
CA SER A 148 2.06 26.92 5.09
C SER A 148 0.56 26.91 5.41
N ASN A 149 -0.17 27.83 4.79
CA ASN A 149 -1.64 27.86 4.86
C ASN A 149 -2.24 26.53 4.35
N PHE A 150 -1.65 25.91 3.32
CA PHE A 150 -2.14 24.64 2.80
C PHE A 150 -2.02 23.51 3.82
N MET A 151 -0.87 23.38 4.49
CA MET A 151 -0.67 22.33 5.50
C MET A 151 -1.58 22.53 6.72
N VAL A 152 -1.70 23.75 7.21
CA VAL A 152 -2.53 24.08 8.38
C VAL A 152 -4.01 23.83 8.08
N GLU A 153 -4.53 24.36 6.98
CA GLU A 153 -5.94 24.17 6.62
C GLU A 153 -6.26 22.70 6.33
N THR A 154 -5.35 21.98 5.67
CA THR A 154 -5.52 20.55 5.42
C THR A 154 -5.54 19.74 6.72
N HIS A 155 -4.65 20.06 7.66
CA HIS A 155 -4.64 19.44 8.98
C HIS A 155 -5.98 19.64 9.70
N ASP A 156 -6.52 20.86 9.66
CA ASP A 156 -7.78 21.20 10.31
C ASP A 156 -8.97 20.49 9.66
N ILE A 157 -9.03 20.46 8.32
CA ILE A 157 -10.02 19.68 7.57
C ILE A 157 -9.97 18.20 7.99
N LEU A 158 -8.78 17.60 8.01
CA LEU A 158 -8.64 16.17 8.35
C LEU A 158 -9.04 15.85 9.80
N LEU A 159 -8.87 16.79 10.73
CA LEU A 159 -9.26 16.64 12.13
C LEU A 159 -10.75 16.85 12.38
N GLN A 160 -11.36 17.81 11.69
CA GLN A 160 -12.76 18.20 11.90
C GLN A 160 -13.73 17.30 11.14
N GLU A 161 -13.36 16.86 9.94
CA GLU A 161 -14.24 16.08 9.08
C GLU A 161 -14.41 14.64 9.56
N ARG A 162 -15.66 14.20 9.62
CA ARG A 162 -16.03 12.82 9.95
C ARG A 162 -15.56 11.85 8.87
N CYS A 163 -15.56 10.56 9.20
CA CYS A 163 -15.36 9.49 8.23
C CYS A 163 -16.73 8.82 7.96
N PRO A 164 -17.20 8.72 6.70
CA PRO A 164 -16.46 9.12 5.51
C PRO A 164 -16.46 10.65 5.28
N MET A 165 -15.41 11.20 4.67
CA MET A 165 -15.39 12.63 4.30
C MET A 165 -16.49 12.92 3.26
N GLN A 166 -17.25 13.99 3.48
CA GLN A 166 -18.32 14.41 2.58
C GLN A 166 -17.76 14.91 1.24
N GLU A 167 -18.50 14.67 0.15
CA GLU A 167 -18.03 15.00 -1.20
C GLU A 167 -17.81 16.51 -1.38
N GLU A 168 -18.68 17.32 -0.76
CA GLU A 168 -18.63 18.78 -0.76
C GLU A 168 -17.33 19.34 -0.17
N ILE A 169 -16.69 18.58 0.74
CA ILE A 169 -15.41 18.93 1.34
C ILE A 169 -14.24 18.26 0.61
N LEU A 170 -14.44 16.99 0.19
CA LEU A 170 -13.42 16.22 -0.50
C LEU A 170 -13.05 16.84 -1.85
N GLN A 171 -14.02 17.22 -2.68
CA GLN A 171 -13.74 17.75 -4.03
C GLN A 171 -12.89 19.04 -4.01
N PRO A 172 -13.19 20.05 -3.17
CA PRO A 172 -12.30 21.19 -2.98
C PRO A 172 -10.89 20.80 -2.52
N LEU A 173 -10.76 19.87 -1.58
CA LEU A 173 -9.47 19.39 -1.10
C LEU A 173 -8.65 18.74 -2.24
N LEU A 174 -9.27 17.87 -3.04
CA LEU A 174 -8.62 17.24 -4.20
C LEU A 174 -8.18 18.28 -5.25
N SER A 175 -9.03 19.28 -5.51
CA SER A 175 -8.73 20.36 -6.45
C SER A 175 -7.50 21.17 -6.02
N ARG A 176 -7.43 21.51 -4.72
CA ARG A 176 -6.25 22.18 -4.14
C ARG A 176 -5.00 21.32 -4.19
N CYS A 177 -5.12 20.03 -3.87
CA CYS A 177 -3.99 19.10 -4.01
C CYS A 177 -3.48 19.04 -5.45
N SER A 178 -4.38 19.04 -6.44
CA SER A 178 -4.01 19.10 -7.85
C SER A 178 -3.21 20.36 -8.17
N GLN A 179 -3.72 21.52 -7.77
CA GLN A 179 -3.06 22.80 -7.99
C GLN A 179 -1.64 22.83 -7.41
N HIS A 180 -1.46 22.36 -6.17
CA HIS A 180 -0.13 22.31 -5.54
C HIS A 180 0.85 21.35 -6.24
N LEU A 181 0.38 20.31 -6.91
CA LEU A 181 1.22 19.45 -7.75
C LEU A 181 1.54 20.05 -9.12
N GLU A 182 0.69 20.96 -9.61
CA GLU A 182 0.84 21.64 -10.91
C GLU A 182 1.79 22.84 -10.84
N GLU A 183 1.81 23.57 -9.71
CA GLU A 183 2.58 24.80 -9.55
C GLU A 183 4.08 24.55 -9.31
N GLN A 184 4.94 25.25 -10.04
CA GLN A 184 6.40 25.10 -9.91
C GLN A 184 6.91 25.63 -8.55
N ASP A 185 6.38 26.77 -8.11
CA ASP A 185 6.84 27.49 -6.91
C ASP A 185 6.26 26.95 -5.59
N THR A 186 5.35 25.98 -5.65
CA THR A 186 4.83 25.34 -4.43
C THR A 186 5.96 24.66 -3.66
N THR A 187 5.94 24.80 -2.34
CA THR A 187 6.96 24.23 -1.45
C THR A 187 7.06 22.71 -1.58
N PRO A 188 8.24 22.09 -1.36
CA PRO A 188 8.39 20.64 -1.43
C PRO A 188 7.44 19.88 -0.49
N TRP A 189 7.16 20.45 0.70
CA TRP A 189 6.27 19.85 1.70
C TRP A 189 4.81 19.88 1.28
N ASP A 190 4.34 20.98 0.69
CA ASP A 190 2.98 21.07 0.17
C ASP A 190 2.76 20.10 -0.99
N LYS A 191 3.75 19.97 -1.89
CA LYS A 191 3.73 18.95 -2.96
C LYS A 191 3.66 17.53 -2.39
N GLU A 192 4.43 17.25 -1.33
CA GLU A 192 4.42 15.94 -0.68
C GLU A 192 3.06 15.66 -0.03
N LEU A 193 2.50 16.62 0.71
CA LEU A 193 1.19 16.50 1.33
C LEU A 193 0.08 16.26 0.28
N ALA A 194 0.07 17.07 -0.78
CA ALA A 194 -0.89 16.95 -1.87
C ALA A 194 -0.85 15.56 -2.52
N TYR A 195 0.35 15.06 -2.81
CA TYR A 195 0.53 13.70 -3.31
C TYR A 195 0.05 12.65 -2.32
N ILE A 196 0.43 12.75 -1.03
CA ILE A 196 0.02 11.79 0.00
C ILE A 196 -1.51 11.71 0.06
N ILE A 197 -2.22 12.84 0.03
CA ILE A 197 -3.69 12.87 0.07
C ILE A 197 -4.27 12.18 -1.17
N LEU A 198 -3.90 12.63 -2.37
CA LEU A 198 -4.41 12.06 -3.63
C LEU A 198 -4.12 10.56 -3.72
N HIS A 199 -2.94 10.12 -3.31
CA HIS A 199 -2.53 8.73 -3.33
C HIS A 199 -3.28 7.88 -2.29
N LYS A 200 -3.41 8.35 -1.05
CA LYS A 200 -4.10 7.60 0.03
C LYS A 200 -5.60 7.54 -0.23
N TYR A 201 -6.22 8.67 -0.59
CA TYR A 201 -7.66 8.71 -0.90
C TYR A 201 -7.97 8.00 -2.22
N GLY A 202 -7.09 8.02 -3.21
CA GLY A 202 -7.24 7.25 -4.45
C GLY A 202 -7.24 5.72 -4.24
N LYS A 203 -6.68 5.23 -3.13
CA LYS A 203 -6.77 3.82 -2.72
C LYS A 203 -8.09 3.46 -2.05
N ILE A 204 -8.85 4.45 -1.59
CA ILE A 204 -10.10 4.26 -0.84
C ILE A 204 -11.29 4.56 -1.75
N TYR A 205 -11.22 5.67 -2.48
CA TYR A 205 -12.31 6.21 -3.28
C TYR A 205 -12.03 6.06 -4.77
N PRO A 206 -12.87 5.30 -5.51
CA PRO A 206 -12.80 5.23 -6.97
C PRO A 206 -12.85 6.62 -7.64
N ALA A 207 -13.70 7.52 -7.15
CA ALA A 207 -13.82 8.88 -7.68
C ALA A 207 -12.51 9.67 -7.60
N VAL A 208 -11.72 9.49 -6.54
CA VAL A 208 -10.41 10.16 -6.40
C VAL A 208 -9.40 9.58 -7.40
N ARG A 209 -9.43 8.27 -7.63
CA ARG A 209 -8.59 7.63 -8.65
C ARG A 209 -8.95 8.12 -10.06
N ASP A 210 -10.24 8.26 -10.35
CA ASP A 210 -10.69 8.78 -11.64
C ASP A 210 -10.35 10.26 -11.81
N PHE A 211 -10.45 11.06 -10.74
CA PHE A 211 -9.96 12.44 -10.69
C PHE A 211 -8.46 12.52 -11.01
N VAL A 212 -7.62 11.70 -10.35
CA VAL A 212 -6.17 11.65 -10.61
C VAL A 212 -5.89 11.24 -12.05
N ARG A 213 -6.59 10.22 -12.59
CA ARG A 213 -6.44 9.80 -14.00
C ARG A 213 -6.78 10.93 -14.96
N PHE A 214 -7.90 11.63 -14.70
CA PHE A 214 -8.30 12.79 -15.49
C PHE A 214 -7.23 13.89 -15.43
N LYS A 215 -6.75 14.26 -14.25
CA LYS A 215 -5.69 15.27 -14.09
C LYS A 215 -4.38 14.89 -14.78
N LYS A 216 -3.94 13.63 -14.68
CA LYS A 216 -2.78 13.12 -15.44
C LYS A 216 -2.95 13.28 -16.95
N SER A 217 -4.17 13.16 -17.48
CA SER A 217 -4.45 13.33 -18.92
C SER A 217 -4.49 14.79 -19.39
N GLN A 218 -4.78 15.73 -18.48
CA GLN A 218 -4.96 17.15 -18.81
C GLN A 218 -3.70 17.98 -18.58
N ASN A 219 -2.86 17.61 -17.60
CA ASN A 219 -1.71 18.41 -17.19
C ASN A 219 -0.44 17.56 -17.05
N GLU A 220 0.54 17.78 -17.94
CA GLU A 220 1.80 17.04 -17.95
C GLU A 220 2.67 17.34 -16.71
N CYS A 221 2.60 18.54 -16.15
CA CYS A 221 3.33 18.89 -14.93
C CYS A 221 2.79 18.12 -13.71
N PHE A 222 1.45 18.06 -13.57
CA PHE A 222 0.79 17.23 -12.57
C PHE A 222 1.22 15.77 -12.71
N LYS A 223 1.13 15.23 -13.94
CA LYS A 223 1.48 13.84 -14.25
C LYS A 223 2.91 13.54 -13.87
N LYS A 224 3.87 14.34 -14.34
CA LYS A 224 5.30 14.16 -14.04
C LYS A 224 5.57 14.19 -12.54
N THR A 225 5.03 15.17 -11.83
CA THR A 225 5.23 15.31 -10.38
C THR A 225 4.60 14.14 -9.61
N TYR A 226 3.38 13.74 -9.96
CA TYR A 226 2.69 12.61 -9.34
C TYR A 226 3.42 11.29 -9.61
N ASP A 227 3.76 11.01 -10.86
CA ASP A 227 4.43 9.77 -11.28
C ASP A 227 5.82 9.64 -10.64
N TYR A 228 6.56 10.74 -10.53
CA TYR A 228 7.84 10.79 -9.82
C TYR A 228 7.68 10.44 -8.34
N LYS A 229 6.67 10.98 -7.65
CA LYS A 229 6.40 10.66 -6.24
C LYS A 229 5.81 9.26 -6.03
N GLU A 230 5.15 8.70 -7.04
CA GLU A 230 4.62 7.34 -7.04
C GLU A 230 5.72 6.29 -7.21
N LEU A 231 6.82 6.66 -7.86
CA LEU A 231 7.92 5.76 -8.21
C LEU A 231 8.47 4.95 -7.02
N PRO A 232 8.83 5.52 -5.86
CA PRO A 232 9.33 4.74 -4.73
C PRO A 232 8.35 3.67 -4.23
N ASN A 233 7.05 3.96 -4.27
CA ASN A 233 6.02 3.01 -3.87
C ASN A 233 5.89 1.85 -4.87
N LEU A 234 5.98 2.14 -6.17
CA LEU A 234 5.98 1.13 -7.23
C LEU A 234 7.21 0.23 -7.13
N ILE A 235 8.38 0.84 -6.91
CA ILE A 235 9.63 0.13 -6.66
C ILE A 235 9.48 -0.81 -5.46
N TYR A 236 8.98 -0.31 -4.33
CA TYR A 236 8.82 -1.13 -3.13
C TYR A 236 7.84 -2.29 -3.35
N GLN A 237 6.73 -2.06 -4.06
CA GLN A 237 5.76 -3.11 -4.37
C GLN A 237 6.35 -4.17 -5.29
N ALA A 238 7.00 -3.76 -6.37
CA ALA A 238 7.69 -4.68 -7.28
C ALA A 238 8.78 -5.47 -6.55
N SER A 239 9.51 -4.85 -5.61
CA SER A 239 10.61 -5.47 -4.87
C SER A 239 10.20 -6.69 -4.01
N LYS A 240 8.91 -6.83 -3.70
CA LYS A 240 8.41 -7.95 -2.89
C LYS A 240 8.42 -9.29 -3.60
N ASP A 241 8.43 -9.29 -4.93
CA ASP A 241 8.37 -10.51 -5.75
C ASP A 241 9.22 -10.37 -7.02
N LEU A 242 10.51 -10.10 -6.83
CA LEU A 242 11.47 -10.07 -7.94
C LEU A 242 12.20 -11.40 -8.13
N GLY A 243 12.00 -12.34 -7.20
CA GLY A 243 12.72 -13.62 -7.16
C GLY A 243 14.22 -13.47 -7.43
N PRO A 244 14.77 -14.10 -8.48
CA PRO A 244 16.20 -14.05 -8.76
C PRO A 244 16.68 -12.69 -9.26
N PHE A 245 15.77 -11.82 -9.70
CA PHE A 245 16.07 -10.46 -10.15
C PHE A 245 16.14 -9.45 -8.99
N GLU A 246 15.92 -9.87 -7.75
CA GLU A 246 15.95 -8.97 -6.60
C GLU A 246 17.32 -8.28 -6.44
N ILE A 247 18.42 -9.03 -6.58
CA ILE A 247 19.78 -8.50 -6.44
C ILE A 247 20.10 -7.41 -7.49
N PRO A 248 19.96 -7.66 -8.80
CA PRO A 248 20.25 -6.64 -9.80
C PRO A 248 19.38 -5.39 -9.64
N MET A 249 18.10 -5.57 -9.31
CA MET A 249 17.21 -4.44 -9.05
C MET A 249 17.61 -3.67 -7.78
N LYS A 250 17.96 -4.33 -6.67
CA LYS A 250 18.43 -3.66 -5.46
C LYS A 250 19.67 -2.81 -5.69
N ILE A 251 20.59 -3.26 -6.55
CA ILE A 251 21.80 -2.49 -6.89
C ILE A 251 21.40 -1.24 -7.68
N PHE A 252 20.63 -1.42 -8.75
CA PHE A 252 20.13 -0.34 -9.60
C PHE A 252 19.37 0.73 -8.81
N LEU A 253 18.48 0.32 -7.91
CA LEU A 253 17.65 1.20 -7.11
C LEU A 253 18.41 1.94 -6.00
N LYS A 254 19.64 1.52 -5.67
CA LYS A 254 20.52 2.20 -4.70
C LYS A 254 21.39 3.26 -5.36
N GLU A 255 21.41 3.34 -6.68
CA GLU A 255 22.21 4.35 -7.37
C GLU A 255 21.68 5.76 -7.07
N LYS A 256 22.61 6.67 -6.72
CA LYS A 256 22.26 8.06 -6.38
C LYS A 256 21.66 8.83 -7.55
N SER A 257 22.01 8.42 -8.78
CA SER A 257 21.53 9.01 -10.02
C SER A 257 21.32 7.88 -11.02
N ILE A 258 20.06 7.55 -11.29
CA ILE A 258 19.73 6.59 -12.33
C ILE A 258 19.91 7.27 -13.68
N ASN A 259 20.85 6.77 -14.48
CA ASN A 259 21.11 7.26 -15.83
C ASN A 259 21.04 6.12 -16.84
N MET A 260 21.33 6.44 -18.10
CA MET A 260 21.28 5.47 -19.18
C MET A 260 22.21 4.27 -18.97
N ASP A 261 23.40 4.48 -18.43
CA ASP A 261 24.37 3.41 -18.19
C ASP A 261 23.95 2.52 -17.02
N SER A 262 23.30 3.10 -15.99
CA SER A 262 22.63 2.34 -14.93
C SER A 262 21.58 1.36 -15.52
N ILE A 263 20.80 1.84 -16.48
CA ILE A 263 19.75 1.05 -17.15
C ILE A 263 20.37 -0.08 -17.98
N LYS A 264 21.43 0.21 -18.76
CA LYS A 264 22.16 -0.82 -19.51
C LYS A 264 22.68 -1.91 -18.57
N HIS A 265 23.29 -1.49 -17.46
CA HIS A 265 23.89 -2.41 -16.50
C HIS A 265 22.86 -3.32 -15.82
N VAL A 266 21.70 -2.78 -15.42
CA VAL A 266 20.64 -3.60 -14.80
C VAL A 266 20.03 -4.57 -15.82
N ILE A 267 19.82 -4.14 -17.07
CA ILE A 267 19.33 -5.01 -18.15
C ILE A 267 20.32 -6.17 -18.40
N GLU A 268 21.61 -5.87 -18.53
CA GLU A 268 22.66 -6.90 -18.68
C GLU A 268 22.68 -7.87 -17.50
N SER A 269 22.50 -7.37 -16.28
CA SER A 269 22.49 -8.19 -15.08
C SER A 269 21.26 -9.10 -15.03
N ILE A 270 20.08 -8.60 -15.41
CA ILE A 270 18.84 -9.38 -15.56
C ILE A 270 19.05 -10.50 -16.58
N PHE A 271 19.69 -10.22 -17.72
CA PHE A 271 20.00 -11.24 -18.72
C PHE A 271 20.90 -12.35 -18.19
N ARG A 272 21.97 -11.98 -17.48
CA ARG A 272 22.89 -12.96 -16.89
C ARG A 272 22.16 -13.85 -15.88
N THR A 273 21.34 -13.24 -15.02
CA THR A 273 20.49 -13.97 -14.07
C THR A 273 19.55 -14.92 -14.80
N LYS A 274 18.81 -14.46 -15.80
CA LYS A 274 17.88 -15.29 -16.58
C LYS A 274 18.57 -16.51 -17.18
N HIS A 275 19.72 -16.31 -17.83
CA HIS A 275 20.48 -17.40 -18.44
C HIS A 275 21.04 -18.39 -17.40
N GLN A 276 21.42 -17.91 -16.21
CA GLN A 276 21.83 -18.79 -15.11
C GLN A 276 20.68 -19.69 -14.65
N TYR A 277 19.45 -19.15 -14.54
CA TYR A 277 18.28 -19.90 -14.05
C TYR A 277 17.66 -20.81 -15.12
N GLN A 278 17.66 -20.41 -16.39
CA GLN A 278 17.20 -21.26 -17.51
C GLN A 278 17.99 -22.56 -17.68
N ARG A 279 19.24 -22.62 -17.18
CA ARG A 279 20.05 -23.84 -17.19
C ARG A 279 19.54 -24.94 -16.24
N TRP A 280 18.56 -24.66 -15.38
CA TRP A 280 18.10 -25.57 -14.31
C TRP A 280 16.60 -25.96 -14.40
N GLU A 281 15.91 -25.73 -15.51
CA GLU A 281 14.45 -25.92 -15.59
C GLU A 281 13.97 -27.35 -15.32
N THR A 282 12.98 -27.50 -14.42
CA THR A 282 11.92 -28.54 -14.58
C THR A 282 10.56 -28.25 -13.91
N ALA A 283 10.28 -27.09 -13.28
CA ALA A 283 8.91 -26.80 -12.79
C ALA A 283 8.53 -25.32 -12.59
N GLU A 284 9.48 -24.38 -12.49
CA GLU A 284 9.22 -22.99 -12.05
C GLU A 284 9.14 -21.94 -13.20
N SER A 285 8.99 -22.38 -14.45
CA SER A 285 9.09 -21.50 -15.64
C SER A 285 8.06 -20.35 -15.65
N GLU A 286 6.83 -20.61 -15.17
CA GLU A 286 5.77 -19.60 -15.13
C GLU A 286 6.02 -18.52 -14.07
N GLN A 287 6.49 -18.90 -12.88
CA GLN A 287 6.81 -17.94 -11.82
C GLN A 287 7.98 -17.04 -12.23
N LEU A 288 9.02 -17.61 -12.84
CA LEU A 288 10.15 -16.85 -13.34
C LEU A 288 9.74 -15.84 -14.43
N ALA A 289 8.83 -16.24 -15.34
CA ALA A 289 8.29 -15.35 -16.36
C ALA A 289 7.48 -14.19 -15.74
N ASN A 290 6.65 -14.46 -14.73
CA ASN A 290 5.90 -13.42 -14.01
C ASN A 290 6.82 -12.43 -13.29
N GLN A 291 7.93 -12.90 -12.73
CA GLN A 291 8.94 -12.07 -12.08
C GLN A 291 9.71 -11.23 -13.11
N GLU A 292 10.06 -11.79 -14.27
CA GLU A 292 10.68 -11.06 -15.38
C GLU A 292 9.75 -9.95 -15.89
N ASP A 293 8.47 -10.25 -16.12
CA ASP A 293 7.46 -9.27 -16.53
C ASP A 293 7.33 -8.12 -15.51
N SER A 294 7.38 -8.44 -14.21
CA SER A 294 7.32 -7.44 -13.15
C SER A 294 8.52 -6.50 -13.17
N VAL A 295 9.73 -7.04 -13.40
CA VAL A 295 10.96 -6.26 -13.57
C VAL A 295 10.89 -5.38 -14.82
N ILE A 296 10.45 -5.94 -15.95
CA ILE A 296 10.33 -5.20 -17.22
C ILE A 296 9.36 -4.03 -17.06
N ARG A 297 8.17 -4.24 -16.46
CA ARG A 297 7.21 -3.16 -16.21
C ARG A 297 7.79 -2.06 -15.33
N LEU A 298 8.56 -2.43 -14.30
CA LEU A 298 9.23 -1.47 -13.44
C LEU A 298 10.28 -0.65 -14.21
N LEU A 299 11.09 -1.30 -15.05
CA LEU A 299 12.06 -0.61 -15.90
C LEU A 299 11.39 0.29 -16.94
N GLN A 300 10.32 -0.16 -17.60
CA GLN A 300 9.54 0.67 -18.53
C GLN A 300 9.03 1.94 -17.83
N TYR A 301 8.56 1.80 -16.60
CA TYR A 301 8.12 2.96 -15.82
C TYR A 301 9.29 3.90 -15.48
N ILE A 302 10.40 3.39 -14.95
CA ILE A 302 11.58 4.21 -14.59
C ILE A 302 12.16 4.93 -15.81
N THR A 303 12.26 4.23 -16.93
CA THR A 303 12.84 4.77 -18.17
C THR A 303 11.99 5.87 -18.79
N THR A 304 10.69 5.98 -18.48
CA THR A 304 9.88 7.14 -18.90
C THR A 304 10.33 8.45 -18.28
N GLN A 305 11.12 8.39 -17.20
CA GLN A 305 11.63 9.55 -16.48
C GLN A 305 13.04 9.95 -16.93
N ILE A 306 13.65 9.21 -17.86
CA ILE A 306 15.03 9.41 -18.33
C ILE A 306 15.02 9.54 -19.86
N ASP A 307 15.48 10.67 -20.37
CA ASP A 307 15.49 10.95 -21.80
C ASP A 307 16.28 9.87 -22.57
N GLY A 308 15.70 9.33 -23.64
CA GLY A 308 16.29 8.28 -24.48
C GLY A 308 16.30 6.87 -23.88
N ALA A 309 16.06 6.71 -22.57
CA ALA A 309 16.08 5.41 -21.91
C ALA A 309 14.95 4.48 -22.36
N LYS A 310 13.76 5.05 -22.61
CA LYS A 310 12.60 4.29 -23.06
C LYS A 310 12.84 3.62 -24.41
N SER A 311 13.31 4.38 -25.41
CA SER A 311 13.61 3.87 -26.74
C SER A 311 14.64 2.74 -26.72
N TYR A 312 15.67 2.88 -25.87
CA TYR A 312 16.67 1.82 -25.71
C TYR A 312 16.12 0.56 -25.06
N LEU A 313 15.30 0.70 -24.01
CA LEU A 313 14.67 -0.46 -23.38
C LEU A 313 13.77 -1.19 -24.39
N GLU A 314 13.01 -0.46 -25.20
CA GLU A 314 12.18 -1.02 -26.27
C GLU A 314 13.02 -1.79 -27.31
N GLU A 315 14.13 -1.21 -27.78
CA GLU A 315 15.07 -1.88 -28.69
C GLU A 315 15.66 -3.16 -28.07
N GLN A 316 16.07 -3.10 -26.80
CA GLN A 316 16.58 -4.27 -26.11
C GLN A 316 15.50 -5.35 -25.97
N LEU A 317 14.27 -4.99 -25.58
CA LEU A 317 13.15 -5.91 -25.46
C LEU A 317 12.83 -6.61 -26.78
N GLU A 318 12.81 -5.89 -27.91
CA GLU A 318 12.62 -6.50 -29.23
C GLU A 318 13.70 -7.57 -29.52
N LEU A 319 14.95 -7.28 -29.20
CA LEU A 319 16.04 -8.26 -29.31
C LEU A 319 15.82 -9.49 -28.41
N ILE A 320 15.25 -9.32 -27.20
CA ILE A 320 14.88 -10.44 -26.31
C ILE A 320 13.81 -11.32 -26.95
N TRP A 321 12.75 -10.69 -27.44
CA TRP A 321 11.63 -11.39 -28.07
C TRP A 321 12.10 -12.18 -29.28
N LEU A 322 12.96 -11.59 -30.11
CA LEU A 322 13.55 -12.25 -31.27
C LEU A 322 14.45 -13.43 -30.86
N ARG A 323 15.32 -13.27 -29.86
CA ARG A 323 16.21 -14.34 -29.37
C ARG A 323 15.44 -15.48 -28.70
N SER A 324 14.43 -15.15 -27.91
CA SER A 324 13.56 -16.14 -27.24
C SER A 324 12.72 -16.91 -28.26
N ARG A 325 12.29 -16.26 -29.35
CA ARG A 325 11.58 -16.91 -30.45
C ARG A 325 12.51 -17.83 -31.26
N ALA A 326 13.74 -17.40 -31.53
CA ALA A 326 14.74 -18.23 -32.21
C ALA A 326 15.10 -19.49 -31.40
N ALA A 327 15.34 -19.35 -30.09
CA ALA A 327 15.63 -20.49 -29.22
C ALA A 327 14.47 -21.52 -29.14
N ARG A 328 13.21 -21.07 -29.23
CA ARG A 328 12.05 -21.98 -29.32
C ARG A 328 11.93 -22.70 -30.67
N ILE A 329 12.41 -22.09 -31.74
CA ILE A 329 12.44 -22.70 -33.08
C ILE A 329 13.55 -23.77 -33.13
N ASP A 330 14.71 -23.51 -32.52
CA ASP A 330 15.83 -24.48 -32.47
C ASP A 330 15.58 -25.65 -31.50
N LEU A 331 14.67 -25.48 -30.54
CA LEU A 331 14.22 -26.54 -29.62
C LEU A 331 12.97 -27.29 -30.10
N ALA A 332 12.36 -26.88 -31.22
CA ALA A 332 11.31 -27.68 -31.83
C ALA A 332 11.96 -28.98 -32.33
N PRO A 333 11.61 -30.16 -31.77
CA PRO A 333 12.18 -31.41 -32.25
C PRO A 333 11.82 -31.51 -33.73
N VAL A 334 12.84 -31.57 -34.58
CA VAL A 334 12.67 -32.01 -35.96
C VAL A 334 11.96 -33.35 -35.85
N GLN A 335 10.66 -33.39 -36.15
CA GLN A 335 9.98 -34.64 -36.38
C GLN A 335 10.61 -35.20 -37.65
N ILE A 336 11.70 -35.96 -37.46
CA ILE A 336 12.25 -36.81 -38.48
C ILE A 336 11.17 -37.85 -38.72
N ASN A 337 10.34 -37.57 -39.71
CA ASN A 337 9.30 -38.46 -40.18
C ASN A 337 10.02 -39.75 -40.63
N PRO A 338 9.90 -40.87 -39.89
CA PRO A 338 10.54 -42.10 -40.33
C PRO A 338 9.77 -42.53 -41.57
N ARG A 339 10.41 -42.41 -42.74
CA ARG A 339 9.88 -42.97 -43.99
C ARG A 339 9.61 -44.45 -43.74
N TRP A 340 8.33 -44.78 -43.67
CA TRP A 340 7.83 -46.14 -43.64
C TRP A 340 8.27 -46.85 -44.91
N SER A 341 8.96 -47.96 -44.68
CA SER A 341 9.15 -49.07 -45.60
C SER A 341 7.80 -49.63 -46.06
N GLY A 342 7.63 -49.72 -47.38
CA GLY A 342 6.95 -50.80 -48.09
C GLY A 342 5.44 -50.97 -47.89
N SER A 343 4.68 -50.82 -48.98
CA SER A 343 3.64 -51.77 -49.44
C SER A 343 3.04 -51.25 -50.74
N ASP A 344 3.40 -51.90 -51.83
CA ASP A 344 2.82 -51.73 -53.17
C ASP A 344 1.85 -52.90 -53.36
N PRO A 345 0.55 -52.66 -53.61
CA PRO A 345 -0.29 -53.67 -54.23
C PRO A 345 -0.88 -53.17 -55.56
N ASP A 346 -0.65 -54.01 -56.56
CA ASP A 346 -1.51 -54.29 -57.71
C ASP A 346 -1.73 -53.22 -58.79
N GLN A 347 -0.95 -53.40 -59.85
CA GLN A 347 -1.41 -53.18 -61.22
C GLN A 347 -2.40 -54.28 -61.64
N VAL A 348 -3.60 -53.88 -62.06
CA VAL A 348 -4.41 -54.61 -63.03
C VAL A 348 -4.71 -53.67 -64.20
N LYS A 349 -4.09 -53.96 -65.35
CA LYS A 349 -4.53 -53.50 -66.68
C LYS A 349 -5.28 -54.66 -67.34
N LEU A 350 -6.47 -54.37 -67.85
CA LEU A 350 -7.19 -55.20 -68.81
C LEU A 350 -6.39 -55.33 -70.13
N ILE A 351 -6.09 -56.57 -70.52
CA ILE A 351 -6.36 -57.28 -71.79
C ILE A 351 -5.64 -58.62 -71.74
#